data_AF-A0A1F3EX33-F1
#
_entry.id   AF-A0A1F3EX33-F1
#
_cell.length_a   1.000
_cell.length_b   1.000
_cell.length_c   1.000
_cell.angle_alpha   90.00
_cell.angle_beta   90.00
_cell.angle_gamma   90.00
#
_symmetry.space_group_name_H-M   'P 1'
#
loop_
_entity.id
_entity.type
_entity.pdbx_description
1 polymer ?
#
loop_
_entity_poly.entity_id
_entity_poly.type
_entity_poly.pdbx_seq_one_letter_code
_entity_poly.pdbx_strand_id
1 'polypeptide(L)' 'MDNIWIAIIVVYIVLTHLIAKHIGAKRKIGYGKSVFWSLAFTPIIGLIIAKMSKEIDIQ' A
#
# COMPACT_ATOMS: atom_id res chain seq x y z
N MET A 1 -10.03 -17.90 -8.14
CA MET A 1 -9.91 -16.55 -7.52
C MET A 1 -8.75 -16.49 -6.53
N ASP A 2 -8.31 -17.63 -5.97
CA ASP A 2 -7.27 -17.69 -4.94
C ASP A 2 -5.92 -17.10 -5.38
N ASN A 3 -5.52 -17.35 -6.62
CA ASN A 3 -4.21 -16.91 -7.13
C ASN A 3 -4.13 -15.40 -7.42
N ILE A 4 -5.27 -14.73 -7.60
CA ILE A 4 -5.32 -13.29 -7.88
C ILE A 4 -4.91 -12.50 -6.63
N TRP A 5 -5.40 -12.91 -5.46
CA TRP A 5 -5.03 -12.29 -4.19
C TRP A 5 -3.54 -12.44 -3.90
N ILE A 6 -2.98 -13.63 -4.17
CA ILE A 6 -1.55 -13.88 -4.03
C ILE A 6 -0.75 -12.95 -4.95
N ALA A 7 -1.16 -12.82 -6.22
CA ALA A 7 -0.50 -11.92 -7.16
C ALA A 7 -0.56 -10.45 -6.69
N ILE A 8 -1.70 -9.98 -6.19
CA ILE A 8 -1.86 -8.62 -5.65
C ILE A 8 -0.91 -8.38 -4.47
N ILE A 9 -0.83 -9.32 -3.53
CA ILE A 9 0.05 -9.22 -2.36
C ILE A 9 1.52 -9.19 -2.80
N VAL A 10 1.92 -10.04 -3.74
CA VAL A 10 3.29 -10.07 -4.26
C VAL A 10 3.65 -8.75 -4.92
N VAL A 11 2.80 -8.24 -5.82
CA VAL A 11 3.02 -6.95 -6.50
C VAL A 11 3.12 -5.82 -5.48
N TYR A 12 2.24 -5.80 -4.48
CA TYR A 12 2.24 -4.80 -3.42
C TYR A 12 3.55 -4.80 -2.61
N ILE A 13 4.03 -5.97 -2.19
CA ILE A 13 5.29 -6.10 -1.45
C ILE A 13 6.47 -5.65 -2.31
N VAL A 14 6.52 -6.10 -3.57
CA VAL A 14 7.59 -5.75 -4.52
C VAL A 14 7.65 -4.24 -4.72
N LEU A 15 6.51 -3.59 -5.01
CA LEU A 15 6.45 -2.14 -5.21
C LEU A 15 6.87 -1.36 -3.97
N THR A 16 6.44 -1.79 -2.79
CA THR A 16 6.83 -1.19 -1.51
C THR A 16 8.35 -1.22 -1.33
N HIS A 17 8.97 -2.37 -1.62
CA HIS A 17 10.43 -2.53 -1.54
C HIS A 17 11.16 -1.75 -2.64
N LEU A 18 10.56 -1.64 -3.83
CA LEU A 18 11.09 -0.88 -4.95
C LEU A 18 11.17 0.61 -4.62
N ILE A 19 10.11 1.18 -4.06
CA ILE A 19 10.05 2.57 -3.60
C ILE A 19 11.09 2.80 -2.49
N ALA A 20 11.12 1.91 -1.50
CA ALA A 20 12.06 2.03 -0.40
C ALA A 20 13.52 1.93 -0.88
N LYS A 21 13.83 1.05 -1.84
CA LYS A 21 15.19 0.85 -2.36
C LYS A 21 15.62 1.97 -3.31
N HIS A 22 14.78 2.39 -4.24
CA HIS A 22 15.16 3.34 -5.28
C HIS A 22 15.03 4.80 -4.83
N ILE A 23 14.08 5.09 -3.94
CA ILE A 23 13.79 6.45 -3.46
C ILE A 23 14.19 6.57 -1.99
N GLY A 24 13.64 5.72 -1.12
CA GLY A 24 13.82 5.81 0.34
C GLY A 24 15.28 5.74 0.80
N ALA A 25 16.04 4.78 0.25
CA ALA A 25 17.44 4.55 0.59
C ALA A 25 18.37 5.71 0.21
N LYS A 26 17.95 6.57 -0.73
CA LYS A 26 18.70 7.75 -1.18
C LYS A 26 18.31 9.03 -0.44
N ARG A 27 17.50 8.93 0.61
CA ARG A 27 16.93 10.06 1.35
C ARG A 27 17.17 9.90 2.86
N LYS A 28 17.10 10.99 3.62
CA LYS A 28 17.29 10.99 5.09
C LYS A 28 16.31 10.06 5.84
N ILE A 29 15.16 9.76 5.24
CA ILE A 29 14.16 8.83 5.79
C ILE A 29 14.71 7.38 5.84
N GLY A 30 15.56 7.00 4.89
CA GLY A 30 16.15 5.67 4.80
C GLY A 30 15.17 4.58 4.36
N TYR A 31 15.71 3.40 4.03
CA TYR A 31 14.95 2.26 3.51
C TYR A 31 13.85 1.80 4.48
N GLY A 32 14.22 1.50 5.73
CA GLY A 32 13.30 0.89 6.70
C GLY A 32 12.09 1.77 7.01
N LYS A 33 12.31 3.08 7.23
CA LYS A 33 11.20 4.01 7.47
C LYS A 33 10.34 4.20 6.21
N SER A 34 10.93 4.18 5.02
CA SER A 34 10.14 4.21 3.77
C SER A 34 9.23 2.99 3.63
N VAL A 35 9.71 1.77 3.90
CA VAL A 35 8.85 0.56 3.92
C VAL A 35 7.72 0.73 4.93
N PHE A 36 8.04 1.14 6.16
CA PHE A 36 7.05 1.34 7.21
C PHE A 36 5.95 2.33 6.79
N TRP A 37 6.33 3.50 6.26
CA TRP A 37 5.36 4.50 5.82
C TRP A 37 4.53 4.03 4.62
N SER A 38 5.13 3.34 3.66
CA SER A 38 4.38 2.76 2.52
C SER A 38 3.32 1.76 3.00
N LEU A 39 3.64 0.91 3.98
CA LEU A 39 2.69 -0.01 4.59
C LEU A 39 1.60 0.71 5.38
N ALA A 40 1.97 1.72 6.18
CA ALA A 40 1.04 2.45 7.04
C ALA A 40 0.06 3.35 6.26
N PHE A 41 0.50 3.98 5.17
CA PHE A 41 -0.36 4.85 4.36
C PHE A 41 -1.37 4.07 3.50
N THR A 42 -1.09 2.82 3.17
CA THR A 42 -1.99 1.99 2.34
C THR A 42 -3.40 1.83 2.93
N PRO A 43 -3.59 1.40 4.20
CA PRO A 43 -4.92 1.31 4.79
C PRO A 43 -5.58 2.68 4.98
N ILE A 44 -4.80 3.74 5.21
CA ILE A 44 -5.32 5.11 5.32
C ILE A 44 -5.92 5.55 3.98
N ILE A 45 -5.22 5.32 2.86
CA ILE A 45 -5.72 5.59 1.52
C ILE A 45 -6.96 4.73 1.22
N GLY A 46 -6.93 3.44 1.59
CA GLY A 46 -8.07 2.54 1.44
C GLY A 46 -9.31 3.03 2.20
N LEU A 47 -9.15 3.49 3.43
CA LEU A 47 -10.22 4.08 4.23
C LEU A 47 -10.83 5.32 3.56
N ILE A 48 -9.98 6.22 3.05
CA ILE A 48 -10.43 7.44 2.35
C ILE A 48 -11.24 7.06 1.11
N ILE A 49 -10.71 6.15 0.28
CA ILE A 49 -11.40 5.68 -0.93
C ILE A 49 -12.74 5.04 -0.59
N ALA A 50 -12.77 4.18 0.44
CA ALA A 50 -14.00 3.52 0.89
C ALA A 50 -15.06 4.54 1.34
N LYS A 51 -14.66 5.59 2.08
CA LYS A 51 -15.56 6.67 2.51
C LYS A 51 -16.03 7.59 1.38
N MET A 52 -15.26 7.70 0.30
CA MET A 52 -15.66 8.44 -0.90
C MET A 52 -16.63 7.63 -1.77
N SER A 53 -16.68 6.32 -1.61
CA SER A 53 -17.65 5.47 -2.28
C SER A 53 -19.05 5.72 -1.70
N LYS A 54 -20.07 5.66 -2.55
CA LYS A 54 -21.47 5.74 -2.13
C LYS A 54 -21.77 4.57 -1.19
N GLU A 55 -22.41 4.85 -0.05
CA GLU A 55 -22.92 3.81 0.83
C GLU A 55 -23.93 2.94 0.08
N ILE A 56 -23.81 1.62 0.27
CA ILE A 56 -24.78 0.68 -0.28
C ILE A 56 -25.99 0.73 0.65
N ASP A 57 -27.14 1.11 0.11
CA ASP A 57 -28.41 1.06 0.83
C ASP A 57 -28.81 -0.42 0.95
N ILE A 58 -28.45 -1.04 2.09
CA ILE A 58 -28.82 -2.42 2.41
C ILE A 58 -30.21 -2.34 3.05
N GLN A 59 -31.24 -2.42 2.21
CA GLN A 59 -32.62 -2.64 2.66
C GLN A 59 -32.76 -3.99 3.38
#